data_AF-A0A366JBA8-F1
#
_entry.id   AF-A0A366JBA8-F1
#
_cell.length_a   1.000
_cell.length_b   1.000
_cell.length_c   1.000
_cell.angle_alpha   90.00
_cell.angle_beta   90.00
_cell.angle_gamma   90.00
#
_symmetry.space_group_name_H-M   'P 1'
#
loop_
_entity.id
_entity.type
_entity.pdbx_description
1 polymer ?
#
loop_
_entity_poly.entity_id
_entity_poly.type
_entity_poly.pdbx_seq_one_letter_code
_entity_poly.pdbx_strand_id
1 'polypeptide(L)' 'MMIVDLIDEVDFKERLIALGAPVTQEQSLAQVQAAVLSWLQEYPEQTPFIKDLCLDMQKNETTVLPEVSCVVATFV' A
#
# COMPACT_ATOMS: atom_id res chain seq x y z
N MET A 1 -25.47 2.14 7.50
CA MET A 1 -24.48 1.08 7.73
C MET A 1 -23.15 1.67 7.29
N MET A 2 -22.32 2.18 8.21
CA MET A 2 -20.97 2.59 7.80
C MET A 2 -20.19 1.30 7.62
N ILE A 3 -20.06 0.87 6.36
CA ILE A 3 -19.04 -0.12 5.99
C ILE A 3 -17.74 0.64 6.20
N VAL A 4 -17.12 0.49 7.37
CA VAL A 4 -15.79 1.05 7.58
C VAL A 4 -14.88 0.21 6.67
N ASP A 5 -14.24 0.87 5.72
CA ASP A 5 -13.32 0.20 4.80
C ASP A 5 -12.08 -0.15 5.63
N LEU A 6 -12.00 -1.41 6.08
CA LEU A 6 -10.86 -1.90 6.83
C LEU A 6 -9.80 -2.32 5.82
N ILE A 7 -8.69 -1.59 5.78
CA ILE A 7 -7.52 -2.03 5.00
C ILE A 7 -6.65 -2.91 5.89
N ASP A 8 -6.64 -4.18 5.54
CA ASP A 8 -5.70 -5.18 6.04
C ASP A 8 -4.50 -5.36 5.07
N GLU A 9 -3.51 -6.17 5.44
CA GLU A 9 -2.38 -6.50 4.55
C GLU A 9 -2.83 -7.06 3.20
N VAL A 10 -3.92 -7.82 3.15
CA VAL A 10 -4.43 -8.41 1.91
C VAL A 10 -4.93 -7.33 0.96
N ASP A 11 -5.74 -6.40 1.46
CA ASP A 11 -6.33 -5.31 0.67
C ASP A 11 -5.25 -4.37 0.13
N PHE A 12 -4.25 -4.06 0.96
CA PHE A 12 -3.09 -3.27 0.54
C PHE A 12 -2.32 -3.95 -0.60
N LYS A 13 -2.07 -5.26 -0.48
CA LYS A 13 -1.39 -6.03 -1.54
C LYS A 13 -2.22 -6.06 -2.83
N GLU A 14 -3.53 -6.26 -2.74
CA GLU A 14 -4.40 -6.23 -3.93
C GLU A 14 -4.35 -4.88 -4.64
N ARG A 15 -4.42 -3.78 -3.89
CA ARG A 15 -4.28 -2.42 -4.43
C ARG A 15 -2.93 -2.22 -5.12
N LEU A 16 -1.84 -2.69 -4.52
CA LEU A 16 -0.50 -2.64 -5.12
C LEU A 16 -0.41 -3.46 -6.41
N ILE A 17 -0.96 -4.68 -6.42
CA ILE A 17 -1.00 -5.54 -7.61
C ILE A 17 -1.81 -4.87 -8.72
N ALA A 18 -2.93 -4.22 -8.38
CA ALA A 18 -3.76 -3.48 -9.32
C ALA A 18 -3.02 -2.28 -9.94
N LEU A 19 -2.08 -1.67 -9.21
CA LEU A 19 -1.16 -0.64 -9.72
C LEU A 19 -0.01 -1.22 -10.57
N GLY A 20 0.13 -2.54 -10.62
CA GLY A 20 1.20 -3.23 -11.35
C GLY A 20 2.48 -3.43 -10.54
N ALA A 21 2.44 -3.25 -9.22
CA ALA A 21 3.58 -3.52 -8.37
C ALA A 21 3.94 -5.02 -8.38
N PRO A 22 5.23 -5.39 -8.40
CA PRO A 22 5.69 -6.78 -8.42
C PRO A 22 5.62 -7.40 -7.02
N VAL A 23 4.41 -7.43 -6.44
CA VAL A 23 4.14 -7.96 -5.11
C VAL A 23 3.20 -9.15 -5.20
N THR A 24 3.30 -10.07 -4.25
CA THR A 24 2.42 -11.24 -4.17
C THR A 24 1.79 -11.35 -2.79
N GLN A 25 0.63 -12.02 -2.72
CA GLN A 25 -0.07 -12.18 -1.43
C GLN A 25 0.70 -13.04 -0.43
N GLU A 26 1.56 -13.94 -0.91
CA GLU A 26 2.42 -14.80 -0.10
C GLU A 26 3.57 -14.04 0.58
N GLN A 27 3.91 -12.84 0.09
CA GLN A 27 4.95 -12.00 0.68
C GLN A 27 4.45 -11.34 1.97
N SER A 28 5.29 -11.33 3.00
CA SER A 28 5.04 -10.54 4.21
C SER A 28 5.11 -9.04 3.90
N LEU A 29 4.45 -8.21 4.71
CA LEU A 29 4.44 -6.74 4.56
C LEU A 29 5.85 -6.12 4.40
N ALA A 30 6.85 -6.62 5.12
CA ALA A 30 8.24 -6.16 4.98
C ALA A 30 8.85 -6.48 3.60
N GLN A 31 8.51 -7.63 3.02
CA GLN A 31 8.96 -8.01 1.67
C GLN A 31 8.24 -7.19 0.60
N VAL A 32 6.93 -6.99 0.78
CA VAL A 32 6.11 -6.10 -0.07
C VAL A 32 6.70 -4.70 -0.06
N GLN A 33 7.03 -4.18 1.13
CA GLN A 33 7.64 -2.87 1.29
C GLN A 33 8.96 -2.75 0.51
N ALA A 34 9.86 -3.72 0.67
CA ALA A 34 11.15 -3.73 -0.03
C ALA A 34 10.98 -3.86 -1.56
N ALA A 35 10.03 -4.67 -2.01
CA ALA A 35 9.70 -4.85 -3.42
C ALA A 35 9.14 -3.56 -4.02
N VAL A 36 8.19 -2.90 -3.33
CA VAL A 36 7.62 -1.62 -3.77
C VAL A 36 8.69 -0.52 -3.75
N LEU A 37 9.55 -0.45 -2.73
CA LEU A 37 10.66 0.52 -2.71
C LEU A 37 11.60 0.33 -3.90
N SER A 38 12.00 -0.92 -4.17
CA SER A 38 12.85 -1.24 -5.34
C SER A 38 12.14 -0.92 -6.64
N TRP A 39 10.85 -1.24 -6.73
CA TRP A 39 10.02 -0.93 -7.90
C TRP A 39 9.89 0.57 -8.12
N LEU A 40 9.71 1.38 -7.08
CA LEU A 40 9.66 2.84 -7.17
C LEU A 40 11.02 3.45 -7.57
N GLN A 41 12.13 2.80 -7.22
CA GLN A 41 13.46 3.22 -7.69
C GLN A 41 13.62 2.99 -9.19
N GLU A 42 13.12 1.86 -9.69
CA GLU A 42 13.16 1.52 -11.12
C GLU A 42 12.11 2.30 -11.94
N TYR A 43 10.94 2.56 -11.34
CA TYR A 43 9.78 3.22 -11.95
C TYR A 43 9.34 4.43 -11.10
N PRO A 44 10.11 5.52 -11.08
CA PRO A 44 9.77 6.72 -10.30
C PRO A 44 8.47 7.40 -10.77
N GLU A 45 8.01 7.10 -11.98
CA GLU A 45 6.70 7.52 -12.48
C GLU A 45 5.52 6.92 -11.69
N GLN A 46 5.74 5.82 -10.97
CA GLN A 46 4.74 5.14 -10.14
C GLN A 46 4.63 5.73 -8.73
N THR A 47 5.62 6.54 -8.31
CA THR A 47 5.64 7.22 -7.01
C THR A 47 4.36 8.03 -6.72
N PRO A 48 3.84 8.88 -7.63
CA PRO A 48 2.59 9.60 -7.38
C PRO A 48 1.39 8.68 -7.15
N PHE A 49 1.33 7.51 -7.81
CA PHE A 49 0.23 6.55 -7.63
C PHE A 49 0.28 5.88 -6.26
N ILE A 50 1.46 5.45 -5.81
CA ILE A 50 1.63 4.91 -4.45
C ILE A 50 1.33 5.98 -3.40
N LYS A 51 1.75 7.23 -3.64
CA LYS A 51 1.50 8.33 -2.72
C LYS A 51 0.01 8.67 -2.64
N ASP A 52 -0.69 8.69 -3.77
CA ASP A 52 -2.14 8.89 -3.81
C ASP A 52 -2.87 7.75 -3.09
N LEU A 53 -2.46 6.50 -3.30
CA LEU A 53 -2.97 5.33 -2.57
C LEU A 53 -2.79 5.50 -1.06
N CYS A 54 -1.59 5.87 -0.62
CA CYS A 54 -1.27 6.10 0.79
C CYS A 54 -2.08 7.25 1.42
N LEU A 55 -2.37 8.29 0.64
CA LEU A 55 -3.20 9.43 1.06
C LEU A 55 -4.68 9.05 1.13
N ASP A 56 -5.17 8.27 0.16
CA ASP A 56 -6.53 7.75 0.14
C ASP A 56 -6.81 6.87 1.36
N MET A 57 -5.86 5.98 1.68
CA MET A 57 -5.93 5.12 2.86
C MET A 57 -5.88 5.90 4.18
N GLN A 58 -5.23 7.07 4.21
CA GLN A 58 -5.21 7.95 5.38
C GLN A 58 -6.46 8.83 5.52
N LYS A 59 -7.42 8.76 4.60
CA LYS A 59 -8.70 9.47 4.76
C LYS A 59 -9.47 8.91 5.96
N ASN A 60 -10.15 9.79 6.68
CA ASN A 60 -10.82 9.50 7.96
C ASN A 60 -11.93 8.43 7.88
N GLU A 61 -12.28 7.98 6.67
CA GLU A 61 -13.34 7.03 6.39
C GLU A 61 -12.81 5.58 6.28
N THR A 62 -11.49 5.41 6.25
CA THR A 62 -10.78 4.14 6.06
C THR A 62 -10.02 3.78 7.34
N THR A 63 -10.27 2.59 7.89
CA THR A 63 -9.53 2.08 9.04
C THR A 63 -8.36 1.24 8.52
N VAL A 64 -7.16 1.81 8.52
CA VAL A 64 -5.95 1.10 8.11
C VAL A 64 -5.32 0.43 9.32
N LEU A 65 -4.97 -0.84 9.20
CA LEU A 65 -4.23 -1.51 10.26
C LEU A 65 -2.86 -0.86 10.52
N PRO A 66 -2.39 -0.83 11.78
CA PRO A 66 -1.14 -0.18 12.14
C PRO A 66 0.07 -0.75 11.39
N GLU A 67 0.05 -2.05 11.05
CA GLU A 67 1.12 -2.70 10.29
C GLU A 67 1.22 -2.16 8.87
N VAL A 68 0.08 -1.96 8.20
CA VAL A 68 0.01 -1.35 6.87
C VAL A 68 0.35 0.13 6.93
N SER A 69 -0.16 0.85 7.94
CA SER A 69 0.18 2.28 8.16
C SER A 69 1.68 2.49 8.33
N CYS A 70 2.38 1.58 9.01
CA CYS A 70 3.82 1.66 9.19
C CYS A 70 4.59 1.55 7.86
N VAL A 71 4.12 0.65 6.97
CA VAL A 71 4.65 0.47 5.62
C VAL A 71 4.35 1.70 4.75
N VAL A 72 3.09 2.16 4.76
CA VAL A 72 2.63 3.38 4.08
C VAL A 72 3.44 4.62 4.48
N ALA A 73 3.72 4.80 5.77
CA ALA A 73 4.50 5.92 6.28
C ALA A 73 5.95 5.94 5.76
N THR A 74 6.48 4.82 5.27
CA THR A 74 7.82 4.78 4.66
C THR A 74 7.83 5.34 3.22
N PHE A 75 6.67 5.44 2.57
CA PHE A 75 6.55 5.90 1.18
C PHE A 75 6.16 7.37 1.04
N VAL A 76 5.77 8.05 2.14
CA VAL A 76 5.23 9.42 2.14
C VAL A 76 6.29 10.48 2.36
#